data_AF-A0A5C7N6F9-F1
#
_entry.id   AF-A0A5C7N6F9-F1
#
_cell.length_a   1.000
_cell.length_b   1.000
_cell.length_c   1.000
_cell.angle_alpha   90.00
_cell.angle_beta   90.00
_cell.angle_gamma   90.00
#
_symmetry.space_group_name_H-M   'P 1'
#
loop_
_entity.id
_entity.type
_entity.pdbx_description
1 polymer ?
#
loop_
_entity_poly.entity_id
_entity_poly.type
_entity_poly.pdbx_seq_one_letter_code
_entity_poly.pdbx_strand_id
1 'polypeptide(L)'
;MSLLSACSTGTGTSGSCRTVLNCKDDAAPICDATSLSCRSCQVGSDDVACRNRNPATPICGPAGRCVGCMSNSDCTDLRAPVCGSSKACGPCLRSTDCVSGICSADGSCAPASDVLYVNNKAVCSAMPRGSKDDPFCSIKDAVDAANLMNKSYISVESTGTAYAPLTITAASSNGLRIVGSAGSSGMGVPVRSSGTEA
;
A
#
# COMPACT_ATOMS: atom_id res chain seq x y z
N MET A 1 -0.07 49.38 30.05
CA MET A 1 1.12 48.85 29.36
C MET A 1 1.86 47.91 30.29
N SER A 2 1.70 46.60 30.12
CA SER A 2 2.49 45.60 30.85
C SER A 2 2.95 44.53 29.85
N LEU A 3 4.14 44.81 29.34
CA LEU A 3 5.17 43.97 28.72
C LEU A 3 4.76 42.55 28.28
N LEU A 4 4.70 42.39 26.96
CA LEU A 4 4.80 41.11 26.25
C LEU A 4 6.16 40.46 26.58
N SER A 5 6.15 39.34 27.30
CA SER A 5 7.32 38.46 27.39
C SER A 5 7.47 37.71 26.07
N ALA A 6 8.40 38.20 25.23
CA ALA A 6 8.90 37.49 24.07
C ALA A 6 9.56 36.18 24.52
N CYS A 7 9.07 35.05 24.02
CA CYS A 7 9.72 33.76 24.20
C CYS A 7 10.91 33.69 23.23
N SER A 8 12.12 33.83 23.76
CA SER A 8 13.36 33.79 23.01
C SER A 8 13.53 32.43 22.31
N THR A 9 13.71 32.48 20.99
CA THR A 9 14.21 31.37 20.17
C THR A 9 15.67 31.11 20.54
N GLY A 10 15.90 30.21 21.49
CA GLY A 10 17.23 29.70 21.81
C GLY A 10 17.77 28.88 20.64
N THR A 11 18.80 29.41 19.99
CA THR A 11 19.69 28.64 19.10
C THR A 11 20.31 27.50 19.89
N GLY A 12 19.97 26.28 19.51
CA GLY A 12 20.40 25.05 20.16
C GLY A 12 21.91 24.88 20.13
N THR A 13 22.50 24.86 21.31
CA THR A 13 23.77 24.18 21.58
C THR A 13 23.67 23.69 23.02
N SER A 14 23.44 22.39 23.19
CA SER A 14 23.52 21.65 24.47
C SER A 14 22.72 22.22 25.66
N GLY A 15 21.40 22.30 25.54
CA GLY A 15 20.50 22.65 26.66
C GLY A 15 19.13 21.99 26.51
N SER A 16 18.65 21.42 27.61
CA SER A 16 17.47 20.54 27.77
C SER A 16 16.38 20.56 26.69
N CYS A 17 15.97 19.40 26.20
CA CYS A 17 14.77 19.22 25.38
C CYS A 17 13.50 19.14 26.26
N ARG A 18 12.36 19.55 25.72
CA ARG A 18 11.03 19.36 26.35
C ARG A 18 10.06 18.56 25.49
N THR A 19 10.30 18.57 24.17
CA THR A 19 9.52 17.84 23.17
C THR A 19 10.47 17.30 22.10
N VAL A 20 10.01 16.31 21.34
CA VAL A 20 10.75 15.77 20.19
C VAL A 20 11.10 16.83 19.14
N LEU A 21 10.33 17.93 19.06
CA LEU A 21 10.59 19.03 18.14
C LEU A 21 11.83 19.86 18.50
N ASN A 22 12.33 19.76 19.74
CA ASN A 22 13.58 20.39 20.16
C ASN A 22 14.80 19.62 19.64
N CYS A 23 14.66 18.34 19.33
CA CYS A 23 15.74 17.46 18.88
C CYS A 23 15.92 17.55 17.35
N LYS A 24 16.74 18.54 16.94
CA LYS A 24 17.01 18.85 15.53
C LYS A 24 17.99 17.90 14.86
N ASP A 25 18.87 17.26 15.63
CA ASP A 25 19.75 16.22 15.12
C ASP A 25 18.95 14.95 14.82
N ASP A 26 19.03 14.45 13.59
CA ASP A 26 18.38 13.21 13.19
C ASP A 26 19.02 11.96 13.79
N ALA A 27 20.26 12.03 14.28
CA ALA A 27 20.92 10.96 15.02
C ALA A 27 20.42 10.84 16.47
N ALA A 28 19.84 11.91 17.01
CA ALA A 28 19.27 11.95 18.35
C ALA A 28 17.86 12.57 18.34
N PRO A 29 16.87 11.93 17.69
CA PRO A 29 15.59 12.55 17.41
C PRO A 29 14.62 12.58 18.60
N ILE A 30 14.89 11.84 19.68
CA ILE A 30 13.96 11.66 20.81
C ILE A 30 14.37 12.55 21.97
N CYS A 31 13.40 13.26 22.54
CA CYS A 31 13.60 13.94 23.81
C CYS A 31 13.33 12.97 24.97
N ASP A 32 14.36 12.63 25.73
CA ASP A 32 14.22 11.81 26.92
C ASP A 32 13.62 12.62 28.07
N ALA A 33 12.48 12.18 28.60
CA ALA A 33 11.74 12.93 29.62
C ALA A 33 12.47 12.99 30.99
N THR A 34 13.40 12.06 31.25
CA THR A 34 14.10 11.96 32.54
C THR A 34 15.34 12.85 32.55
N SER A 35 16.20 12.69 31.55
CA SER A 35 17.45 13.43 31.40
C SER A 35 17.28 14.78 30.71
N LEU A 36 16.08 15.05 30.20
CA LEU A 36 15.77 16.20 29.34
C LEU A 36 16.77 16.35 28.20
N SER A 37 17.31 15.25 27.69
CA SER A 37 18.38 15.24 26.69
C SER A 37 17.92 14.53 25.43
N CYS A 38 18.43 14.97 24.29
CA CYS A 38 18.15 14.32 23.02
C CYS A 38 18.95 13.00 22.93
N ARG A 39 18.28 11.92 22.53
CA ARG A 39 18.86 10.57 22.39
C ARG A 39 18.39 9.91 21.10
N SER A 40 19.10 8.85 20.71
CA SER A 40 18.66 7.96 19.64
C SER A 40 17.31 7.31 20.00
N CYS A 41 16.52 7.01 18.97
CA CYS A 41 15.27 6.29 19.16
C CYS A 41 15.52 4.81 19.48
N GLN A 42 14.60 4.20 20.20
CA GLN A 42 14.58 2.78 20.55
C GLN A 42 13.47 2.07 19.75
N VAL A 43 13.87 1.06 18.99
CA VAL A 43 12.98 0.28 18.12
C VAL A 43 11.87 -0.36 18.97
N GLY A 44 10.62 -0.23 18.51
CA GLY A 44 9.45 -0.80 19.19
C GLY A 44 8.94 -0.01 20.40
N SER A 45 9.62 1.07 20.80
CA SER A 45 9.19 1.92 21.92
C SER A 45 8.94 3.38 21.52
N ASP A 46 9.73 3.92 20.57
CA ASP A 46 9.72 5.35 20.26
C ASP A 46 8.98 5.72 18.95
N ASP A 47 8.23 4.81 18.32
CA ASP A 47 7.53 5.08 17.05
C ASP A 47 6.54 6.24 17.16
N VAL A 48 5.79 6.32 18.27
CA VAL A 48 4.88 7.46 18.52
C VAL A 48 5.65 8.77 18.59
N ALA A 49 6.82 8.77 19.23
CA ALA A 49 7.68 9.94 19.31
C ALA A 49 8.25 10.34 17.94
N CYS A 50 8.66 9.36 17.13
CA CYS A 50 9.08 9.58 15.74
C CYS A 50 7.95 10.17 14.87
N ARG A 51 6.74 9.60 14.94
CA ARG A 51 5.55 10.11 14.23
C ARG A 51 5.20 11.54 14.62
N ASN A 52 5.27 11.85 15.91
CA ASN A 52 5.01 13.21 16.41
C ASN A 52 6.10 14.21 16.03
N ARG A 53 7.34 13.74 15.81
CA ARG A 53 8.43 14.57 15.30
C ARG A 53 8.23 14.89 13.82
N ASN A 54 7.96 13.86 13.01
CA ASN A 54 7.71 13.98 11.58
C ASN A 54 6.80 12.84 11.10
N PRO A 55 5.58 13.13 10.63
CA PRO A 55 4.68 12.11 10.08
C PRO A 55 5.25 11.32 8.89
N ALA A 56 6.22 11.87 8.15
CA ALA A 56 6.89 11.19 7.04
C ALA A 56 7.95 10.17 7.48
N THR A 57 8.38 10.22 8.75
CA THR A 57 9.32 9.24 9.33
C THR A 57 8.80 8.69 10.66
N PRO A 58 7.68 7.95 10.65
CA PRO A 58 6.96 7.60 11.87
C PRO A 58 7.55 6.41 12.65
N ILE A 59 8.59 5.74 12.15
CA ILE A 59 9.10 4.49 12.73
C ILE A 59 10.53 4.68 13.23
N CYS A 60 10.85 4.13 14.40
CA CYS A 60 12.23 4.07 14.84
C CYS A 60 12.99 2.96 14.10
N GLY A 61 13.98 3.35 13.30
CA GLY A 61 14.85 2.43 12.57
C GLY A 61 16.02 1.91 13.40
N PRO A 62 16.71 0.85 12.92
CA PRO A 62 17.78 0.17 13.66
C PRO A 62 19.03 1.03 13.90
N ALA A 63 19.21 2.11 13.15
CA ALA A 63 20.29 3.07 13.36
C ALA A 63 19.98 4.09 14.48
N GLY A 64 18.89 3.92 15.23
CA GLY A 64 18.46 4.87 16.26
C GLY A 64 17.90 6.17 15.70
N ARG A 65 17.44 6.14 14.43
CA ARG A 65 16.90 7.29 13.68
C ARG A 65 15.46 7.03 13.30
N CYS A 66 14.64 8.08 13.23
CA CYS A 66 13.28 7.98 12.70
C CYS A 66 13.32 7.81 11.17
N VAL A 67 12.64 6.79 10.66
CA VAL A 67 12.56 6.40 9.25
C VAL A 67 11.11 6.26 8.79
N GLY A 68 10.88 6.24 7.48
CA GLY A 68 9.56 6.10 6.87
C GLY A 68 8.95 4.71 7.05
N CYS A 69 9.79 3.66 6.99
CA CYS A 69 9.35 2.27 7.02
C CYS A 69 10.50 1.32 7.40
N MET A 70 10.17 0.12 7.88
CA MET A 70 11.09 -1.02 8.02
C MET A 70 10.77 -2.15 7.04
N SER A 71 9.51 -2.25 6.63
CA SER A 71 8.93 -3.26 5.75
C SER A 71 7.77 -2.67 4.93
N ASN A 72 7.32 -3.36 3.88
CA ASN A 72 6.21 -2.87 3.04
C ASN A 72 4.91 -2.68 3.83
N SER A 73 4.68 -3.43 4.91
CA SER A 73 3.47 -3.27 5.74
C SER A 73 3.39 -1.93 6.47
N ASP A 74 4.53 -1.24 6.63
CA ASP A 74 4.58 0.09 7.21
C ASP A 74 4.12 1.19 6.24
N CYS A 75 4.11 0.87 4.94
CA CYS A 75 3.74 1.78 3.88
C CYS A 75 2.24 1.65 3.56
N THR A 76 1.42 2.42 4.28
CA THR A 76 -0.04 2.37 4.15
C THR A 76 -0.60 3.19 2.98
N ASP A 77 0.20 4.09 2.40
CA ASP A 77 -0.19 4.83 1.20
C ASP A 77 -0.09 3.92 -0.03
N LEU A 78 -1.22 3.70 -0.69
CA LEU A 78 -1.29 2.88 -1.89
C LEU A 78 -0.45 3.45 -3.05
N ARG A 79 -0.11 4.75 -3.05
CA ARG A 79 0.79 5.37 -4.05
C ARG A 79 2.27 5.14 -3.74
N ALA A 80 2.60 4.77 -2.52
CA ALA A 80 3.95 4.49 -2.08
C ALA A 80 4.01 3.20 -1.23
N PRO A 81 3.63 2.04 -1.77
CA PRO A 81 3.42 0.81 -0.99
C PRO A 81 4.70 0.03 -0.65
N VAL A 82 5.85 0.39 -1.23
CA VAL A 82 7.10 -0.36 -1.07
C VAL A 82 8.05 0.33 -0.12
N CYS A 83 8.58 -0.40 0.85
CA CYS A 83 9.66 0.10 1.68
C CYS A 83 11.00 -0.07 0.98
N GLY A 84 11.58 1.03 0.51
CA GLY A 84 12.88 1.04 -0.16
C GLY A 84 14.05 0.78 0.79
N SER A 85 15.23 0.53 0.19
CA SER A 85 16.49 0.38 0.93
C SER A 85 16.88 1.64 1.73
N SER A 86 16.45 2.82 1.28
CA SER A 86 16.58 4.10 1.97
C SER A 86 15.66 4.27 3.19
N LYS A 87 14.85 3.25 3.51
CA LYS A 87 13.83 3.29 4.59
C LYS A 87 12.79 4.39 4.39
N ALA A 88 12.47 4.66 3.12
CA ALA A 88 11.37 5.50 2.70
C ALA A 88 10.37 4.68 1.87
N CYS A 89 9.09 4.99 2.01
CA CYS A 89 8.03 4.42 1.20
C CYS A 89 8.11 4.97 -0.23
N GLY A 90 7.95 4.10 -1.22
CA GLY A 90 8.05 4.42 -2.65
C GLY A 90 7.11 3.57 -3.50
N PRO A 91 7.06 3.82 -4.82
CA PRO A 91 6.09 3.19 -5.73
C PRO A 91 6.32 1.67 -5.85
N CYS A 92 5.26 0.94 -6.20
CA CYS A 92 5.38 -0.44 -6.63
C CYS A 92 6.05 -0.54 -8.01
N LEU A 93 6.77 -1.64 -8.24
CA LEU A 93 7.37 -1.98 -9.53
C LEU A 93 6.86 -3.31 -10.06
N ARG A 94 6.32 -4.16 -9.19
CA ARG A 94 5.84 -5.50 -9.50
C ARG A 94 4.52 -5.77 -8.78
N SER A 95 3.69 -6.62 -9.37
CA SER A 95 2.45 -7.10 -8.73
C SER A 95 2.64 -7.63 -7.31
N THR A 96 3.76 -8.31 -7.04
CA THR A 96 4.10 -8.89 -5.73
C THR A 96 4.39 -7.84 -4.65
N ASP A 97 4.64 -6.59 -5.05
CA ASP A 97 4.84 -5.49 -4.11
C ASP A 97 3.53 -5.06 -3.45
N CYS A 98 2.40 -5.41 -4.08
CA CYS A 98 1.06 -5.05 -3.65
C CYS A 98 0.37 -6.22 -2.97
N VAL A 99 -0.27 -5.97 -1.83
CA VAL A 99 -1.15 -6.96 -1.16
C VAL A 99 -2.26 -7.44 -2.11
N SER A 100 -2.77 -6.53 -2.95
CA SER A 100 -3.76 -6.84 -3.97
C SER A 100 -3.23 -7.73 -5.11
N GLY A 101 -1.91 -7.79 -5.32
CA GLY A 101 -1.32 -8.43 -6.50
C GLY A 101 -1.34 -7.56 -7.76
N ILE A 102 -1.76 -6.29 -7.67
CA ILE A 102 -1.89 -5.40 -8.82
C ILE A 102 -1.12 -4.11 -8.57
N CYS A 103 -0.04 -3.94 -9.34
CA CYS A 103 0.72 -2.69 -9.42
C CYS A 103 0.31 -1.94 -10.69
N SER A 104 -0.17 -0.71 -10.52
CA SER A 104 -0.54 0.18 -11.61
C SER A 104 0.71 0.83 -12.23
N ALA A 105 0.59 1.27 -13.49
CA ALA A 105 1.68 1.94 -14.19
C ALA A 105 2.12 3.26 -13.55
N ASP A 106 1.28 3.89 -12.72
CA ASP A 106 1.63 5.09 -11.95
C ASP A 106 2.38 4.78 -10.63
N GLY A 107 2.70 3.50 -10.39
CA GLY A 107 3.39 3.04 -9.18
C GLY A 107 2.48 2.83 -7.97
N SER A 108 1.16 2.93 -8.13
CA SER A 108 0.20 2.68 -7.06
C SER A 108 -0.32 1.23 -7.04
N CYS A 109 -0.60 0.71 -5.84
CA CYS A 109 -1.32 -0.56 -5.68
C CYS A 109 -2.82 -0.35 -5.81
N ALA A 110 -3.51 -1.28 -6.48
CA ALA A 110 -4.97 -1.33 -6.40
C ALA A 110 -5.40 -1.65 -4.94
N PRO A 111 -6.47 -1.04 -4.41
CA PRO A 111 -6.99 -1.38 -3.09
C PRO A 111 -7.43 -2.85 -3.07
N ALA A 112 -6.96 -3.65 -2.10
CA ALA A 112 -7.34 -5.07 -2.03
C ALA A 112 -8.85 -5.30 -1.88
N SER A 113 -9.55 -4.34 -1.27
CA SER A 113 -11.02 -4.35 -1.15
C SER A 113 -11.74 -4.11 -2.49
N ASP A 114 -11.05 -3.63 -3.52
CA ASP A 114 -11.59 -3.31 -4.85
C ASP A 114 -11.21 -4.36 -5.92
N VAL A 115 -10.65 -5.49 -5.49
CA VAL A 115 -10.13 -6.54 -6.37
C VAL A 115 -10.91 -7.83 -6.17
N LEU A 116 -11.37 -8.41 -7.28
CA LEU A 116 -11.87 -9.79 -7.32
C LEU A 116 -10.83 -10.71 -7.91
N TYR A 117 -10.72 -11.91 -7.37
CA TYR A 117 -9.74 -12.90 -7.79
C TYR A 117 -10.39 -14.00 -8.63
N VAL A 118 -9.72 -14.41 -9.69
CA VAL A 118 -10.13 -15.50 -10.57
C VAL A 118 -8.98 -16.50 -10.65
N ASN A 119 -9.27 -17.76 -10.36
CA ASN A 119 -8.38 -18.86 -10.69
C ASN A 119 -9.18 -20.02 -11.30
N ASN A 120 -8.89 -20.38 -12.54
CA ASN A 120 -9.52 -21.52 -13.21
C ASN A 120 -8.95 -22.83 -12.68
N LYS A 121 -9.16 -23.10 -11.38
CA LYS A 121 -8.73 -24.30 -10.68
C LYS A 121 -9.67 -25.46 -11.02
N ALA A 122 -9.17 -26.69 -10.89
CA ALA A 122 -9.93 -27.90 -11.25
C ALA A 122 -11.20 -28.10 -10.41
N VAL A 123 -11.22 -27.61 -9.17
CA VAL A 123 -12.38 -27.72 -8.27
C VAL A 123 -12.80 -26.34 -7.78
N CYS A 124 -13.97 -25.93 -8.20
CA CYS A 124 -14.58 -24.64 -7.89
C CYS A 124 -15.49 -24.75 -6.66
N SER A 125 -15.50 -23.71 -5.83
CA SER A 125 -16.54 -23.52 -4.84
C SER A 125 -17.89 -23.36 -5.56
N ALA A 126 -18.98 -23.89 -5.01
CA ALA A 126 -20.31 -23.75 -5.62
C ALA A 126 -20.80 -22.29 -5.66
N MET A 127 -20.39 -21.49 -4.68
CA MET A 127 -20.67 -20.06 -4.57
C MET A 127 -19.39 -19.32 -4.14
N PRO A 128 -18.48 -19.04 -5.08
CA PRO A 128 -17.22 -18.38 -4.77
C PRO A 128 -17.45 -16.92 -4.35
N ARG A 129 -16.74 -16.48 -3.32
CA ARG A 129 -16.80 -15.09 -2.81
C ARG A 129 -15.98 -14.10 -3.65
N GLY A 130 -15.08 -14.58 -4.49
CA GLY A 130 -14.17 -13.75 -5.28
C GLY A 130 -12.99 -13.19 -4.48
N SER A 131 -12.73 -13.71 -3.28
CA SER A 131 -11.56 -13.35 -2.46
C SER A 131 -10.33 -14.17 -2.88
N LYS A 132 -9.14 -13.78 -2.43
CA LYS A 132 -7.90 -14.53 -2.71
C LYS A 132 -7.98 -16.00 -2.27
N ASP A 133 -8.60 -16.28 -1.13
CA ASP A 133 -8.78 -17.65 -0.61
C ASP A 133 -9.95 -18.41 -1.25
N ASP A 134 -10.87 -17.70 -1.89
CA ASP A 134 -12.08 -18.26 -2.50
C ASP A 134 -12.43 -17.52 -3.81
N PRO A 135 -11.56 -17.67 -4.82
CA PRO A 135 -11.67 -16.94 -6.08
C PRO A 135 -12.77 -17.52 -6.99
N PHE A 136 -13.21 -16.72 -7.96
CA PHE A 136 -14.08 -17.19 -9.04
C PHE A 136 -13.32 -18.14 -9.96
N CYS A 137 -14.06 -19.06 -10.59
CA CYS A 137 -13.46 -19.97 -11.56
C CYS A 137 -13.47 -19.47 -13.00
N SER A 138 -14.45 -18.64 -13.35
CA SER A 138 -14.50 -18.01 -14.66
C SER A 138 -14.33 -16.50 -14.54
N ILE A 139 -13.73 -15.92 -15.58
CA ILE A 139 -13.59 -14.46 -15.69
C ILE A 139 -14.98 -13.82 -15.86
N LYS A 140 -15.93 -14.52 -16.50
CA LYS A 140 -17.30 -14.02 -16.70
C LYS A 140 -18.04 -13.83 -15.37
N ASP A 141 -17.95 -14.79 -14.46
CA ASP A 141 -18.57 -14.68 -13.13
C ASP A 141 -17.98 -13.50 -12.35
N ALA A 142 -16.66 -13.32 -12.43
CA ALA A 142 -16.01 -12.18 -11.80
C ALA A 142 -16.39 -10.84 -12.43
N VAL A 143 -16.60 -10.77 -13.75
CA VAL A 143 -17.09 -9.56 -14.44
C VAL A 143 -18.51 -9.22 -13.98
N ASP A 144 -19.40 -10.21 -13.93
CA ASP A 144 -20.78 -10.00 -13.47
C ASP A 144 -20.80 -9.56 -12.00
N ALA A 145 -20.01 -10.23 -11.16
CA ALA A 145 -19.87 -9.90 -9.76
C ALA A 145 -19.24 -8.51 -9.54
N ALA A 146 -18.24 -8.12 -10.34
CA ALA A 146 -17.63 -6.80 -10.29
C ALA A 146 -18.65 -5.70 -10.61
N ASN A 147 -19.49 -5.90 -11.62
CA ASN A 147 -20.55 -4.97 -11.98
C ASN A 147 -21.60 -4.83 -10.85
N LEU A 148 -21.99 -5.94 -10.22
CA LEU A 148 -22.96 -5.93 -9.10
C LEU A 148 -22.39 -5.30 -7.82
N MET A 149 -21.11 -5.55 -7.53
CA MET A 149 -20.45 -5.09 -6.30
C MET A 149 -19.69 -3.78 -6.47
N ASN A 150 -19.79 -3.14 -7.65
CA ASN A 150 -19.06 -1.92 -8.01
C ASN A 150 -17.54 -2.04 -7.81
N LYS A 151 -16.94 -3.12 -8.31
CA LYS A 151 -15.49 -3.35 -8.29
C LYS A 151 -14.86 -2.91 -9.60
N SER A 152 -13.65 -2.34 -9.53
CA SER A 152 -12.92 -1.88 -10.71
C SER A 152 -11.81 -2.83 -11.16
N TYR A 153 -11.40 -3.80 -10.34
CA TYR A 153 -10.29 -4.68 -10.65
C TYR A 153 -10.65 -6.17 -10.58
N ILE A 154 -10.19 -6.93 -11.57
CA ILE A 154 -10.21 -8.38 -11.59
C ILE A 154 -8.78 -8.88 -11.78
N SER A 155 -8.27 -9.64 -10.82
CA SER A 155 -6.99 -10.32 -10.87
C SER A 155 -7.18 -11.73 -11.40
N VAL A 156 -6.56 -12.05 -12.54
CA VAL A 156 -6.63 -13.38 -13.17
C VAL A 156 -5.33 -14.11 -12.89
N GLU A 157 -5.39 -15.24 -12.20
CA GLU A 157 -4.21 -16.06 -11.90
C GLU A 157 -3.95 -17.08 -13.03
N SER A 158 -2.68 -17.38 -13.31
CA SER A 158 -2.33 -18.46 -14.23
C SER A 158 -2.42 -19.80 -13.50
N THR A 159 -3.32 -20.69 -13.95
CA THR A 159 -3.51 -22.04 -13.38
C THR A 159 -3.01 -23.16 -14.29
N GLY A 160 -2.33 -22.82 -15.40
CA GLY A 160 -1.94 -23.77 -16.46
C GLY A 160 -3.11 -24.29 -17.31
N THR A 161 -4.35 -24.01 -16.91
CA THR A 161 -5.57 -24.32 -17.69
C THR A 161 -6.03 -23.05 -18.41
N ALA A 162 -6.31 -23.16 -19.71
CA ALA A 162 -6.81 -22.04 -20.48
C ALA A 162 -8.18 -21.58 -19.95
N TYR A 163 -8.35 -20.27 -19.79
CA TYR A 163 -9.65 -19.67 -19.53
C TYR A 163 -10.53 -19.74 -20.79
N ALA A 164 -11.83 -19.95 -20.60
CA ALA A 164 -12.80 -19.86 -21.69
C ALA A 164 -12.83 -18.44 -22.30
N PRO A 165 -13.21 -18.29 -23.58
CA PRO A 165 -13.38 -16.97 -24.19
C PRO A 165 -14.34 -16.09 -23.40
N LEU A 166 -13.98 -14.81 -23.25
CA LEU A 166 -14.80 -13.83 -22.53
C LEU A 166 -15.56 -12.93 -23.51
N THR A 167 -16.87 -12.86 -23.34
CA THR A 167 -17.72 -11.84 -23.96
C THR A 167 -18.20 -10.87 -22.88
N ILE A 168 -17.87 -9.58 -23.06
CA ILE A 168 -18.33 -8.51 -22.18
C ILE A 168 -19.51 -7.82 -22.88
N THR A 169 -20.69 -7.90 -22.28
CA THR A 169 -21.94 -7.30 -22.81
C THR A 169 -22.27 -5.96 -22.16
N ALA A 170 -21.70 -5.69 -20.98
CA ALA A 170 -21.75 -4.39 -20.31
C ALA A 170 -20.46 -4.20 -19.51
N ALA A 171 -19.83 -3.04 -19.67
CA ALA A 171 -18.71 -2.62 -18.84
C ALA A 171 -19.22 -1.73 -17.70
N SER A 172 -18.63 -1.88 -16.52
CA SER A 172 -18.84 -0.96 -15.40
C SER A 172 -18.60 0.49 -15.85
N SER A 173 -19.48 1.41 -15.44
CA SER A 173 -19.34 2.86 -15.69
C SER A 173 -18.07 3.46 -15.08
N ASN A 174 -17.49 2.79 -14.08
CA ASN A 174 -16.24 3.17 -13.43
C ASN A 174 -14.99 2.62 -14.15
N GLY A 175 -15.18 1.91 -15.26
CA GLY A 175 -14.13 1.18 -15.95
C GLY A 175 -13.77 -0.12 -15.21
N LEU A 176 -13.68 -1.21 -15.96
CA LEU A 176 -13.28 -2.53 -15.46
C LEU A 176 -11.88 -2.87 -15.97
N ARG A 177 -10.94 -3.15 -15.07
CA ARG A 177 -9.56 -3.55 -15.39
C ARG A 177 -9.37 -5.02 -15.06
N ILE A 178 -9.06 -5.80 -16.09
CA ILE A 178 -8.71 -7.22 -15.96
C ILE A 178 -7.18 -7.32 -16.06
N VAL A 179 -6.53 -7.78 -15.00
CA VAL A 179 -5.07 -7.80 -14.88
C VAL A 179 -4.62 -9.25 -14.66
N GLY A 180 -3.63 -9.68 -15.45
CA GLY A 180 -2.96 -10.95 -15.21
C GLY A 180 -2.03 -10.85 -14.00
N SER A 181 -2.23 -11.70 -13.01
CA SER A 181 -1.35 -11.82 -11.84
C SER A 181 -0.12 -12.62 -12.27
N ALA A 182 1.08 -12.06 -12.09
CA ALA A 182 2.32 -12.63 -12.61
C ALA A 182 2.51 -14.10 -12.18
N GLY A 183 2.47 -14.99 -13.18
CA GLY A 183 2.73 -16.42 -13.06
C GLY A 183 2.94 -17.01 -14.45
N SER A 184 4.20 -17.05 -14.91
CA SER A 184 4.68 -17.61 -16.19
C SER A 184 4.11 -16.99 -17.47
N SER A 185 5.01 -16.67 -18.40
CA SER A 185 4.72 -16.31 -19.78
C SER A 185 3.91 -17.43 -20.46
N GLY A 186 2.60 -17.36 -20.52
CA GLY A 186 1.82 -18.41 -21.18
C GLY A 186 0.32 -18.19 -21.15
N MET A 187 -0.26 -18.09 -22.35
CA MET A 187 -1.70 -18.02 -22.67
C MET A 187 -2.43 -16.74 -22.21
N GLY A 188 -2.55 -15.79 -23.15
CA GLY A 188 -3.47 -14.67 -23.03
C GLY A 188 -4.93 -15.10 -23.19
N VAL A 189 -5.84 -14.37 -22.56
CA VAL A 189 -7.29 -14.58 -22.69
C VAL A 189 -7.81 -13.74 -23.85
N PRO A 190 -8.44 -14.34 -24.89
CA PRO A 190 -9.06 -13.56 -25.95
C PRO A 190 -10.29 -12.83 -25.40
N VAL A 191 -10.22 -11.49 -25.33
CA VAL A 191 -11.33 -10.63 -24.94
C VAL A 191 -12.07 -10.17 -26.20
N ARG A 192 -13.36 -10.46 -26.30
CA ARG A 192 -14.22 -9.99 -27.40
C ARG A 192 -15.25 -9.00 -26.87
N SER A 193 -15.30 -7.82 -27.48
CA SER A 193 -16.39 -6.85 -27.29
C SER A 193 -17.52 -7.19 -28.25
N SER A 194 -18.77 -7.05 -27.79
CA SER A 194 -19.99 -7.29 -28.59
C SER A 194 -20.83 -6.04 -28.76
N GLY A 195 -20.26 -4.85 -28.52
CA GLY A 195 -20.98 -3.59 -28.69
C GLY A 195 -21.33 -3.33 -30.17
N THR A 196 -22.62 -3.20 -30.46
CA THR A 196 -23.09 -2.39 -31.58
C THR A 196 -22.82 -0.93 -31.23
N GLU A 197 -21.98 -0.27 -32.02
CA GLU A 197 -21.82 1.19 -31.97
C GLU A 197 -23.22 1.84 -32.07
N ALA A 198 -23.54 2.73 -31.14
CA ALA A 198 -24.73 3.58 -31.18
C ALA A 198 -24.27 5.03 -31.37
#